data_AF-A0A0B8PD62-F1
#
_entry.id   AF-A0A0B8PD62-F1
#
_cell.length_a   1.000
_cell.length_b   1.000
_cell.length_c   1.000
_cell.angle_alpha   90.00
_cell.angle_beta   90.00
_cell.angle_gamma   90.00
#
_symmetry.space_group_name_H-M   'P 1'
#
loop_
_entity.id
_entity.type
_entity.pdbx_description
1 polymer ?
#
loop_
_entity_poly.entity_id
_entity_poly.type
_entity_poly.pdbx_seq_one_letter_code
_entity_poly.pdbx_strand_id
1 'polypeptide(L)'
;MMPEQSVQAHIDLKGKAMLPIHNSTFDLSVHDWFEPLDRALSAAQSRNVQLVTPIFGQMMPVQDIPASAQYAWWREVQKQPESEMQTASVK
;
A
#
# COMPACT_ATOMS: atom_id res chain seq x y z
N MET A 1 1.57 1.03 14.92
CA MET A 1 2.63 -0.01 14.84
C MET A 1 3.51 0.34 13.66
N MET A 2 4.84 0.20 13.76
CA MET A 2 5.72 0.45 12.60
C MET A 2 5.50 -0.63 11.53
N PRO A 3 5.65 -0.33 10.23
CA PRO A 3 5.44 -1.29 9.15
C PRO A 3 6.19 -2.61 9.34
N GLU A 4 7.45 -2.54 9.76
CA GLU A 4 8.31 -3.71 9.98
C GLU A 4 7.80 -4.58 11.14
N GLN A 5 7.23 -3.95 12.18
CA GLN A 5 6.62 -4.66 13.30
C GLN A 5 5.32 -5.33 12.89
N SER A 6 4.53 -4.73 11.98
CA SER A 6 3.33 -5.35 11.44
C SER A 6 3.64 -6.57 10.59
N VAL A 7 4.72 -6.52 9.80
CA VAL A 7 5.24 -7.70 9.08
C VAL A 7 5.69 -8.78 10.06
N GLN A 8 6.39 -8.42 11.13
CA GLN A 8 6.77 -9.38 12.17
C GLN A 8 5.54 -10.04 12.81
N ALA A 9 4.53 -9.25 13.19
CA ALA A 9 3.30 -9.79 13.77
C ALA A 9 2.57 -10.76 12.83
N HIS A 10 2.56 -10.49 11.52
CA HIS A 10 2.02 -11.41 10.52
C HIS A 10 2.76 -12.77 10.51
N ILE A 11 4.09 -12.75 10.60
CA ILE A 11 4.93 -13.96 10.67
C ILE A 11 4.64 -14.73 11.96
N ASP A 12 4.58 -14.04 13.10
CA ASP A 12 4.32 -14.65 14.40
C ASP A 12 2.96 -15.36 14.44
N LEU A 13 1.97 -14.79 13.76
CA LEU A 13 0.63 -15.37 13.60
C LEU A 13 0.53 -16.45 12.52
N LYS A 14 1.62 -16.75 11.80
CA LYS A 14 1.67 -17.71 10.69
C LYS A 14 0.62 -17.42 9.62
N GLY A 15 0.44 -16.13 9.30
CA GLY A 15 -0.49 -15.71 8.26
C GLY A 15 -0.07 -16.21 6.87
N LYS A 16 -1.04 -16.37 5.97
CA LYS A 16 -0.79 -16.76 4.57
C LYS A 16 -0.48 -15.58 3.67
N ALA A 17 -1.26 -14.51 3.81
CA ALA A 17 -1.08 -13.25 3.11
C ALA A 17 -1.35 -12.07 4.06
N MET A 18 -0.65 -10.96 3.86
CA MET A 18 -0.75 -9.76 4.68
C MET A 18 -1.45 -8.65 3.90
N LEU A 19 -2.58 -8.17 4.42
CA LEU A 19 -3.25 -6.97 3.93
C LEU A 19 -2.98 -5.83 4.93
N PRO A 20 -2.17 -4.80 4.58
CA PRO A 20 -2.01 -3.64 5.44
C PRO A 20 -3.32 -2.84 5.47
N ILE A 21 -3.66 -2.33 6.65
CA ILE A 21 -4.82 -1.48 6.90
C ILE A 21 -4.39 -0.25 7.69
N HIS A 22 -5.31 0.68 7.90
CA HIS A 22 -5.08 1.90 8.68
C HIS A 22 -3.96 2.78 8.08
N ASN A 23 -3.86 2.78 6.76
CA ASN A 23 -2.92 3.57 5.97
C ASN A 23 -3.66 4.37 4.90
N SER A 24 -3.06 5.46 4.42
CA SER A 24 -3.43 6.17 3.18
C SER A 24 -4.84 6.80 3.12
N THR A 25 -5.62 6.79 4.21
CA THR A 25 -6.97 7.39 4.25
C THR A 25 -7.00 8.79 4.87
N PHE A 26 -6.21 9.04 5.92
CA PHE A 26 -6.21 10.30 6.66
C PHE A 26 -4.77 10.77 6.94
N ASP A 27 -4.58 12.09 6.93
CA ASP A 27 -3.34 12.73 7.36
C ASP A 27 -3.31 12.84 8.88
N LEU A 28 -2.64 11.89 9.53
CA LEU A 28 -2.54 11.77 10.98
C LEU A 28 -1.09 11.72 11.47
N SER A 29 -0.11 11.97 10.58
CA SER A 29 1.31 11.78 10.86
C SER A 29 2.17 12.66 9.94
N VAL A 30 3.40 12.93 10.35
CA VAL A 30 4.31 13.87 9.66
C VAL A 30 5.03 13.28 8.44
N HIS A 31 5.01 11.96 8.27
CA HIS A 31 5.63 11.31 7.12
C HIS A 31 4.69 11.37 5.91
N ASP A 32 5.27 11.25 4.71
CA ASP A 32 4.48 11.11 3.50
C ASP A 32 3.49 9.95 3.62
N TRP A 33 2.28 10.14 3.08
CA TRP A 33 1.18 9.18 3.25
C TRP A 33 1.49 7.77 2.68
N PHE A 34 2.42 7.68 1.73
CA PHE A 34 2.82 6.44 1.06
C PHE A 34 4.05 5.76 1.68
N GLU A 35 4.83 6.47 2.51
CA GLU A 35 6.06 5.95 3.12
C GLU A 35 5.84 4.67 3.94
N PRO A 36 4.74 4.54 4.74
CA PRO A 36 4.45 3.29 5.44
C PRO A 36 4.23 2.09 4.51
N LEU A 37 3.63 2.31 3.33
CA LEU A 37 3.38 1.23 2.36
C LEU A 37 4.67 0.76 1.70
N ASP A 38 5.57 1.68 1.33
CA ASP A 38 6.88 1.32 0.77
C ASP A 38 7.74 0.55 1.77
N ARG A 39 7.68 0.94 3.05
CA ARG A 39 8.37 0.23 4.13
C ARG A 39 7.78 -1.14 4.40
N ALA A 40 6.46 -1.26 4.43
CA ALA A 40 5.78 -2.55 4.56
C ALA A 40 6.16 -3.49 3.40
N LEU A 41 6.16 -2.98 2.16
CA LEU A 41 6.54 -3.74 0.97
C LEU A 41 7.98 -4.23 1.05
N SER A 42 8.93 -3.35 1.39
CA SER A 42 10.34 -3.70 1.52
C SER A 42 10.57 -4.75 2.62
N ALA A 43 9.93 -4.56 3.78
CA ALA A 43 10.00 -5.52 4.89
C ALA A 43 9.40 -6.88 4.51
N ALA A 44 8.25 -6.91 3.84
CA ALA A 44 7.60 -8.13 3.40
C ALA A 44 8.44 -8.90 2.38
N GLN A 45 9.03 -8.20 1.39
CA GLN A 45 9.93 -8.80 0.41
C GLN A 45 11.16 -9.42 1.07
N SER A 46 11.80 -8.70 2.00
CA SER A 46 13.00 -9.20 2.71
C SER A 46 12.74 -10.45 3.57
N ARG A 47 11.48 -10.68 3.97
CA ARG A 47 11.06 -11.76 4.86
C ARG A 47 10.16 -12.79 4.20
N ASN A 48 10.05 -12.74 2.87
CA ASN A 48 9.23 -13.64 2.06
C ASN A 48 7.75 -13.71 2.51
N VAL A 49 7.18 -12.56 2.88
CA VAL A 49 5.77 -12.40 3.22
C VAL A 49 4.99 -11.98 1.99
N GLN A 50 3.88 -12.69 1.71
CA GLN A 50 2.97 -12.32 0.63
C GLN A 50 2.14 -11.09 1.03
N LEU A 51 2.63 -9.89 0.69
CA LEU A 51 1.90 -8.65 0.89
C LEU A 51 0.88 -8.45 -0.24
N VAL A 52 -0.37 -8.18 0.14
CA VAL A 52 -1.44 -7.80 -0.79
C VAL A 52 -1.87 -6.36 -0.51
N THR A 53 -2.00 -5.58 -1.57
CA THR A 53 -2.37 -4.16 -1.58
C THR A 53 -3.40 -3.92 -2.68
N PRO A 54 -4.64 -4.43 -2.53
CA PRO A 54 -5.72 -4.12 -3.46
C PRO A 54 -5.92 -2.61 -3.53
N ILE A 55 -6.23 -2.09 -4.72
CA ILE A 55 -6.64 -0.68 -4.83
C ILE A 55 -7.99 -0.50 -4.12
N PHE A 56 -8.27 0.72 -3.66
CA PHE A 56 -9.54 1.02 -3.00
C PHE A 56 -10.74 0.57 -3.84
N GLY A 57 -11.64 -0.21 -3.21
CA GLY A 57 -12.83 -0.77 -3.86
C GLY A 57 -12.60 -2.08 -4.63
N GLN A 58 -11.36 -2.56 -4.78
CA GLN A 58 -11.09 -3.84 -5.43
C GLN A 58 -11.53 -5.02 -4.54
N MET A 59 -12.26 -5.96 -5.14
CA MET A 59 -12.64 -7.21 -4.50
C MET A 59 -11.41 -8.08 -4.21
N MET A 60 -11.36 -8.67 -3.00
CA MET A 60 -10.25 -9.52 -2.56
C MET A 60 -10.78 -10.89 -2.10
N PRO A 61 -10.85 -11.89 -3.00
CA PRO A 61 -11.22 -13.25 -2.63
C PRO A 61 -10.15 -13.89 -1.75
N VAL A 62 -10.58 -14.61 -0.69
CA VAL A 62 -9.66 -15.18 0.32
C VAL A 62 -8.87 -16.38 -0.19
N GLN A 63 -9.43 -17.14 -1.14
CA GLN A 63 -8.81 -18.37 -1.64
C GLN A 63 -7.93 -18.11 -2.88
N ASP A 64 -8.40 -17.24 -3.78
CA ASP A 64 -7.75 -17.00 -5.07
C ASP A 64 -7.26 -15.56 -5.18
N ILE A 65 -6.25 -15.22 -4.35
CA ILE A 65 -5.67 -13.86 -4.31
C ILE A 65 -5.25 -13.44 -5.72
N PRO A 66 -5.85 -12.39 -6.30
CA PRO A 66 -5.55 -12.00 -7.67
C PRO A 66 -4.17 -11.35 -7.73
N ALA A 67 -3.45 -11.57 -8.83
CA ALA A 67 -2.14 -10.96 -9.06
C ALA A 67 -2.20 -9.41 -9.03
N SER A 68 -3.34 -8.83 -9.43
CA SER A 68 -3.59 -7.39 -9.36
C SER A 68 -3.57 -6.84 -7.94
N ALA A 69 -3.80 -7.66 -6.92
CA ALA A 69 -3.70 -7.25 -5.52
C ALA A 69 -2.26 -7.26 -4.99
N GLN A 70 -1.22 -7.52 -5.79
CA GLN A 70 0.18 -7.51 -5.34
C GLN A 70 0.97 -6.33 -5.92
N TYR A 71 0.27 -5.34 -6.46
CA TYR A 71 0.86 -4.19 -7.14
C TYR A 71 0.89 -2.93 -6.26
N ALA A 72 2.02 -2.20 -6.28
CA ALA A 72 2.24 -0.99 -5.51
C ALA A 72 1.55 0.24 -6.13
N TRP A 73 0.21 0.26 -6.17
CA TRP A 73 -0.61 1.26 -6.86
C TRP A 73 -0.30 2.72 -6.44
N TRP A 74 0.13 2.95 -5.19
CA TRP A 74 0.47 4.28 -4.70
C TRP A 74 1.61 4.93 -5.47
N ARG A 75 2.52 4.13 -6.04
CA ARG A 75 3.64 4.62 -6.84
C ARG A 75 3.22 5.23 -8.18
N GLU A 76 2.08 4.81 -8.74
CA GLU A 76 1.55 5.43 -9.97
C GLU A 76 0.80 6.72 -9.68
N VAL A 77 0.11 6.78 -8.54
CA VAL A 77 -0.55 8.02 -8.09
C VAL A 77 0.48 9.13 -7.87
N GLN A 78 1.67 8.79 -7.36
CA GLN A 78 2.79 9.74 -7.22
C GLN A 78 3.36 10.26 -8.54
N LYS A 79 3.25 9.49 -9.64
CA LYS A 79 3.76 9.91 -10.96
C LYS A 79 2.89 10.95 -11.65
N GLN A 80 1.72 11.29 -11.11
CA GLN A 80 0.89 12.37 -11.62
C GLN A 80 1.05 13.63 -10.77
N PRO A 81 1.87 14.61 -11.22
CA PRO A 81 1.65 15.97 -10.68
C PRO A 81 1.66 17.14 -11.68
N GLU A 82 1.59 16.99 -13.02
CA GLU A 82 1.80 18.19 -13.89
C GLU A 82 0.88 18.44 -15.10
N SER A 83 0.05 17.51 -15.59
CA SER A 83 -0.75 17.77 -16.80
C SER A 83 -2.11 18.46 -16.57
N GLU A 84 -2.62 18.52 -15.33
CA GLU A 84 -3.97 19.04 -15.06
C GLU A 84 -4.02 20.46 -14.48
N MET A 85 -2.88 21.03 -14.05
CA MET A 85 -2.85 22.41 -13.52
C MET A 85 -2.70 23.52 -14.58
N GLN A 86 -2.51 23.20 -15.87
CA GLN A 86 -2.37 24.21 -16.93
C GLN A 86 -3.69 24.67 -17.59
N THR A 87 -4.84 24.08 -17.28
CA THR A 87 -6.13 24.51 -17.89
C THR A 87 -6.98 25.41 -17.00
N ALA A 88 -6.57 25.67 -15.75
CA ALA A 88 -7.34 26.54 -14.84
C ALA A 88 -6.91 28.03 -14.89
N SER A 89 -6.12 28.44 -15.88
CA SER A 89 -5.73 29.85 -16.07
C SER A 89 -6.17 30.38 -17.44
N VAL A 90 -7.41 30.12 -17.84
CA VAL A 90 -8.12 30.94 -18.84
C VAL A 90 -9.60 31.00 -18.49
N LYS A 91 -9.97 31.96 -17.63
CA LYS A 91 -11.04 32.96 -17.85
C LYS A 91 -11.20 33.86 -16.63
#